data_AF-A0A6J7EFX2-F1
#
_entry.id   AF-A0A6J7EFX2-F1
#
_cell.length_a   1.000
_cell.length_b   1.000
_cell.length_c   1.000
_cell.angle_alpha   90.00
_cell.angle_beta   90.00
_cell.angle_gamma   90.00
#
_symmetry.space_group_name_H-M   'P 1'
#
loop_
_entity.id
_entity.type
_entity.pdbx_description
1 polymer ?
#
loop_
_entity_poly.entity_id
_entity_poly.type
_entity_poly.pdbx_seq_one_letter_code
_entity_poly.pdbx_strand_id
1 'polypeptide(L)'
;MRLLLVGDSGSILSIELARAAAALIRRRDDVELVGVCDTARGRSGRGRAAPELAAAVVKPLFGTPHPLRRAILLARGLPGPVIRPEGADPNAPEFLARLARSVRPDAALWLGSVTLAGPPLLASLGRSVNYHNGTLPDLRGLHATAWSVHDASETSGFAFHVMDEGVDTGPVLVAGQVPVPPTATTAEVEQAKTAAAIAALPALLDMLVRGEVGTPQRGAGSRHGSGDLRAAMVIGEAAALTRDELERRLRAFGHLWITLPAGTLPVTAVRPSRSEGPLTFSTADGELLAAHRLRFLPPPLYRVAAGLRRALRPRRARG
;
A
#
# COMPACT_ATOMS: atom_id res chain seq x y z
N MET A 1 -18.09 13.08 -21.72
CA MET A 1 -17.38 11.81 -21.46
C MET A 1 -17.87 11.20 -20.16
N ARG A 2 -18.30 9.94 -20.20
CA ARG A 2 -18.79 9.16 -19.05
C ARG A 2 -17.60 8.50 -18.35
N LEU A 3 -17.28 8.96 -17.14
CA LEU A 3 -16.09 8.54 -16.40
C LEU A 3 -16.49 7.68 -15.19
N LEU A 4 -15.93 6.47 -15.11
CA LEU A 4 -15.98 5.62 -13.92
C LEU A 4 -14.71 5.82 -13.09
N LEU A 5 -14.84 6.05 -11.78
CA LEU A 5 -13.68 5.93 -10.89
C LEU A 5 -13.56 4.49 -10.40
N VAL A 6 -12.35 3.98 -10.30
CA VAL A 6 -12.05 2.66 -9.73
C VAL A 6 -11.13 2.84 -8.53
N GLY A 7 -11.53 2.35 -7.36
CA GLY A 7 -10.79 2.56 -6.12
C GLY A 7 -10.89 1.39 -5.15
N ASP A 8 -10.31 1.57 -3.97
CA ASP A 8 -10.32 0.61 -2.86
C ASP A 8 -10.71 1.35 -1.57
N SER A 9 -11.88 1.04 -1.03
CA SER A 9 -12.40 1.64 0.21
C SER A 9 -11.57 1.33 1.46
N GLY A 10 -10.61 0.41 1.39
CA GLY A 10 -9.59 0.13 2.40
C GLY A 10 -8.33 1.00 2.30
N SER A 11 -8.21 1.84 1.28
CA SER A 11 -7.04 2.68 1.02
C SER A 11 -7.34 4.17 1.20
N ILE A 12 -6.60 4.84 2.10
CA ILE A 12 -6.74 6.29 2.35
C ILE A 12 -6.43 7.08 1.09
N LEU A 13 -5.32 6.75 0.43
CA LEU A 13 -4.91 7.36 -0.83
C LEU A 13 -6.01 7.25 -1.89
N SER A 14 -6.62 6.07 -2.02
CA SER A 14 -7.68 5.83 -2.99
C SER A 14 -8.89 6.71 -2.73
N ILE A 15 -9.31 6.78 -1.46
CA ILE A 15 -10.42 7.63 -1.04
C ILE A 15 -10.12 9.12 -1.28
N GLU A 16 -8.92 9.59 -0.96
CA GLU A 16 -8.55 11.01 -1.13
C GLU A 16 -8.51 11.41 -2.61
N LEU A 17 -7.85 10.60 -3.46
CA LEU A 17 -7.83 10.83 -4.90
C LEU A 17 -9.23 10.76 -5.50
N ALA A 18 -10.03 9.75 -5.15
CA ALA A 18 -11.38 9.60 -5.70
C ALA A 18 -12.28 10.78 -5.31
N ARG A 19 -12.22 11.23 -4.06
CA ARG A 19 -12.98 12.39 -3.58
C ARG A 19 -12.54 13.68 -4.26
N ALA A 20 -11.23 13.89 -4.45
CA ALA A 20 -10.71 15.05 -5.17
C ALA A 20 -11.17 15.04 -6.64
N ALA A 21 -11.04 13.91 -7.33
CA ALA A 21 -11.50 13.75 -8.70
C ALA A 21 -13.01 14.00 -8.82
N ALA A 22 -13.82 13.37 -7.97
CA ALA A 22 -15.28 13.58 -7.96
C ALA A 22 -15.67 15.04 -7.64
N ALA A 23 -14.90 15.75 -6.80
CA ALA A 23 -15.15 17.16 -6.53
C ALA A 23 -14.86 18.06 -7.74
N LEU A 24 -13.81 17.75 -8.51
CA LEU A 24 -13.50 18.44 -9.77
C LEU A 24 -14.55 18.14 -10.84
N ILE A 25 -14.92 16.87 -11.02
CA ILE A 25 -15.90 16.44 -12.03
C ILE A 25 -17.27 17.10 -11.80
N ARG A 26 -17.71 17.29 -10.55
CA ARG A 26 -18.97 17.99 -10.25
C ARG A 26 -19.04 19.45 -10.71
N ARG A 27 -17.91 20.04 -11.12
CA ARG A 27 -17.81 21.42 -11.60
C ARG A 27 -17.57 21.48 -13.12
N ARG A 28 -17.74 20.36 -13.81
CA ARG A 28 -17.46 20.19 -15.23
C ARG A 28 -18.73 19.73 -15.95
N ASP A 29 -18.95 20.27 -17.15
CA ASP A 29 -20.07 19.88 -18.01
C ASP A 29 -19.65 18.89 -19.11
N ASP A 30 -18.34 18.68 -19.30
CA ASP A 30 -17.74 17.78 -20.29
C ASP A 30 -17.46 16.36 -19.76
N VAL A 31 -17.57 16.15 -18.43
CA VAL A 31 -17.35 14.87 -17.76
C VAL A 31 -18.54 14.52 -16.85
N GLU A 32 -19.14 13.35 -17.07
CA GLU A 32 -20.19 12.78 -16.23
C GLU A 32 -19.59 11.68 -15.35
N LEU A 33 -19.66 11.82 -14.01
CA LEU A 33 -19.28 10.74 -13.09
C LEU A 33 -20.39 9.68 -13.02
N VAL A 34 -20.17 8.52 -13.64
CA VAL A 34 -21.19 7.45 -13.70
C VAL A 34 -21.20 6.51 -12.50
N GLY A 35 -20.21 6.64 -11.61
CA GLY A 35 -20.14 5.88 -10.36
C GLY A 35 -18.71 5.70 -9.88
N VAL A 36 -18.58 4.96 -8.78
CA VAL A 36 -17.28 4.53 -8.25
C VAL A 36 -17.28 3.03 -8.02
N CYS A 37 -16.43 2.31 -8.75
CA CYS A 37 -16.18 0.89 -8.56
C CYS A 37 -15.25 0.67 -7.37
N ASP A 38 -15.76 0.04 -6.31
CA ASP A 38 -14.99 -0.34 -5.14
C ASP A 38 -14.47 -1.78 -5.30
N THR A 39 -13.18 -1.89 -5.56
CA THR A 39 -12.44 -3.15 -5.75
C THR A 39 -11.83 -3.67 -4.46
N ALA A 40 -12.15 -3.08 -3.30
CA ALA A 40 -11.69 -3.59 -2.03
C ALA A 40 -12.09 -5.08 -1.90
N ARG A 41 -11.09 -5.97 -1.87
CA ARG A 41 -11.36 -7.40 -1.71
C ARG A 41 -12.05 -7.59 -0.37
N GLY A 42 -13.32 -8.02 -0.41
CA GLY A 42 -14.01 -8.52 0.76
C GLY A 42 -13.11 -9.59 1.40
N ARG A 43 -12.85 -9.51 2.71
CA ARG A 43 -12.04 -10.50 3.45
C ARG A 43 -12.72 -11.87 3.56
N SER A 44 -13.62 -12.23 2.64
CA SER A 44 -14.27 -13.52 2.50
C SER A 44 -13.49 -14.35 1.48
N GLY A 45 -12.44 -15.05 1.91
CA GLY A 45 -11.72 -15.94 0.99
C GLY A 45 -10.31 -16.40 1.37
N ARG A 46 -9.80 -16.15 2.59
CA ARG A 46 -8.67 -16.97 3.06
C ARG A 46 -9.20 -18.32 3.52
N GLY A 47 -8.78 -19.37 2.80
CA GLY A 47 -9.15 -20.75 3.04
C GLY A 47 -9.15 -21.13 4.52
N ARG A 48 -10.24 -21.77 4.93
CA ARG A 48 -10.37 -22.45 6.21
C ARG A 48 -9.42 -23.65 6.20
N ALA A 49 -8.24 -23.50 6.81
CA ALA A 49 -7.46 -24.62 7.28
C ALA A 49 -7.49 -24.62 8.82
N ALA A 50 -7.99 -25.73 9.39
CA ALA A 50 -8.04 -26.12 10.80
C ALA A 50 -8.52 -25.05 11.83
N PRO A 51 -9.82 -25.02 12.19
CA PRO A 51 -10.43 -23.89 12.91
C PRO A 51 -10.08 -23.72 14.40
N GLU A 52 -9.61 -24.74 15.13
CA GLU A 52 -9.70 -24.67 16.59
C GLU A 52 -8.42 -24.16 17.28
N LEU A 53 -7.23 -24.60 16.84
CA LEU A 53 -5.97 -24.14 17.46
C LEU A 53 -5.50 -22.77 16.91
N ALA A 54 -5.80 -22.48 15.64
CA ALA A 54 -5.46 -21.20 15.03
C ALA A 54 -6.40 -20.08 15.53
N ALA A 55 -7.70 -20.32 15.71
CA ALA A 55 -8.63 -19.25 16.12
C ALA A 55 -8.37 -18.71 17.54
N ALA A 56 -7.90 -19.54 18.46
CA ALA A 56 -7.61 -19.12 19.84
C ALA A 56 -6.33 -18.28 19.98
N VAL A 57 -5.32 -18.52 19.13
CA VAL A 57 -4.02 -17.83 19.20
C VAL A 57 -3.93 -16.68 18.20
N VAL A 58 -4.45 -16.85 16.98
CA VAL A 58 -4.29 -15.90 15.86
C VAL A 58 -5.33 -14.78 15.92
N LYS A 59 -6.57 -15.03 16.33
CA LYS A 59 -7.60 -13.96 16.31
C LYS A 59 -7.33 -12.81 17.31
N PRO A 60 -6.74 -13.05 18.49
CA PRO A 60 -6.27 -11.98 19.39
C PRO A 60 -4.96 -11.32 18.94
N LEU A 61 -4.12 -12.04 18.19
CA LEU A 61 -2.83 -11.52 17.68
C LEU A 61 -2.99 -10.66 16.43
N PHE A 62 -3.86 -11.01 15.49
CA PHE A 62 -3.87 -10.38 14.16
C PHE A 62 -4.78 -9.15 14.08
N GLY A 63 -4.65 -8.25 15.06
CA GLY A 63 -5.44 -7.05 15.28
C GLY A 63 -6.08 -6.44 14.02
N THR A 64 -7.31 -5.97 14.19
CA THR A 64 -8.01 -5.11 13.23
C THR A 64 -7.09 -3.99 12.73
N PRO A 65 -7.23 -3.53 11.47
CA PRO A 65 -6.62 -2.26 11.08
C PRO A 65 -6.99 -1.22 12.15
N HIS A 66 -5.99 -0.45 12.61
CA HIS A 66 -6.08 0.46 13.74
C HIS A 66 -7.49 1.06 13.80
N PRO A 67 -8.27 0.90 14.88
CA PRO A 67 -9.71 1.21 14.87
C PRO A 67 -10.00 2.64 14.38
N LEU A 68 -9.10 3.57 14.66
CA LEU A 68 -9.08 4.94 14.11
C LEU A 68 -8.95 4.99 12.58
N ARG A 69 -8.04 4.23 11.96
CA ARG A 69 -7.88 4.16 10.51
C ARG A 69 -9.17 3.65 9.85
N ARG A 70 -9.80 2.63 10.43
CA ARG A 70 -11.08 2.11 9.93
C ARG A 70 -12.22 3.13 10.11
N ALA A 71 -12.26 3.82 11.24
CA ALA A 71 -13.24 4.88 11.49
C ALA A 71 -13.07 6.05 10.50
N ILE A 72 -11.83 6.46 10.19
CA ILE A 72 -11.52 7.50 9.20
C ILE A 72 -11.96 7.07 7.79
N LEU A 73 -11.66 5.83 7.39
CA LEU A 73 -12.06 5.29 6.09
C LEU A 73 -13.59 5.21 5.96
N LEU A 74 -14.29 4.73 6.99
CA LEU A 74 -15.75 4.65 7.02
C LEU A 74 -16.42 6.03 7.03
N ALA A 75 -15.85 7.00 7.77
CA ALA A 75 -16.38 8.36 7.82
C ALA A 75 -16.19 9.12 6.50
N ARG A 76 -15.12 8.82 5.74
CA ARG A 76 -14.84 9.49 4.46
C ARG A 76 -15.51 8.81 3.27
N GLY A 77 -15.45 7.48 3.17
CA GLY A 77 -16.03 6.69 2.09
C GLY A 77 -15.56 7.08 0.67
N LEU A 78 -15.89 6.25 -0.32
CA LEU A 78 -15.77 6.63 -1.72
C LEU A 78 -16.93 7.59 -2.09
N PRO A 79 -16.72 8.55 -3.02
CA PRO A 79 -17.76 9.52 -3.38
C PRO A 79 -18.84 8.90 -4.28
N GLY A 80 -20.07 9.39 -4.18
CA GLY A 80 -21.15 9.04 -5.12
C GLY A 80 -21.66 7.58 -5.00
N PRO A 81 -22.42 7.10 -6.00
CA PRO A 81 -22.94 5.73 -6.03
C PRO A 81 -21.80 4.71 -6.14
N VAL A 82 -21.65 3.88 -5.10
CA VAL A 82 -20.61 2.85 -5.06
C VAL A 82 -21.12 1.55 -5.69
N ILE A 83 -20.38 1.06 -6.67
CA ILE A 83 -20.62 -0.18 -7.40
C ILE A 83 -19.59 -1.20 -6.93
N ARG A 84 -20.02 -2.42 -6.59
CA ARG A 84 -19.11 -3.49 -6.14
C ARG A 84 -19.26 -4.71 -7.03
N PRO A 85 -18.16 -5.26 -7.56
CA PRO A 85 -18.23 -6.50 -8.32
C PRO A 85 -18.78 -7.64 -7.45
N GLU A 86 -19.66 -8.43 -8.05
CA GLU A 86 -20.17 -9.66 -7.49
C GLU A 86 -18.98 -10.58 -7.12
N GLY A 87 -19.00 -11.17 -5.92
CA GLY A 87 -17.89 -12.01 -5.46
C GLY A 87 -16.55 -11.27 -5.24
N ALA A 88 -16.53 -9.93 -5.31
CA ALA A 88 -15.35 -9.09 -5.22
C ALA A 88 -14.29 -9.29 -6.34
N ASP A 89 -14.70 -9.81 -7.50
CA ASP A 89 -13.84 -9.91 -8.69
C ASP A 89 -14.37 -9.02 -9.83
N PRO A 90 -13.70 -7.90 -10.16
CA PRO A 90 -14.12 -7.05 -11.27
C PRO A 90 -13.89 -7.66 -12.66
N ASN A 91 -13.26 -8.83 -12.77
CA ASN A 91 -13.18 -9.57 -14.02
C ASN A 91 -14.34 -10.56 -14.22
N ALA A 92 -15.24 -10.68 -13.23
CA ALA A 92 -16.37 -11.60 -13.32
C ALA A 92 -17.30 -11.23 -14.49
N PRO A 93 -17.72 -12.20 -15.34
CA PRO A 93 -18.58 -11.94 -16.50
C PRO A 93 -19.88 -11.19 -16.16
N GLU A 94 -20.48 -11.45 -15.00
CA GLU A 94 -21.69 -10.79 -14.53
C GLU A 94 -21.45 -9.30 -14.30
N PHE A 95 -20.29 -8.96 -13.73
CA PHE A 95 -19.88 -7.58 -13.51
C PHE A 95 -19.62 -6.86 -14.82
N LEU A 96 -18.91 -7.50 -15.76
CA LEU A 96 -18.69 -6.97 -17.11
C LEU A 96 -20.02 -6.69 -17.82
N ALA A 97 -20.97 -7.61 -17.71
CA ALA A 97 -22.29 -7.46 -18.30
C ALA A 97 -23.08 -6.29 -17.65
N ARG A 98 -22.89 -6.03 -16.35
CA ARG A 98 -23.45 -4.86 -15.67
C ARG A 98 -22.79 -3.56 -16.14
N LEU A 99 -21.47 -3.54 -16.28
CA LEU A 99 -20.75 -2.38 -16.82
C LEU A 99 -21.29 -2.03 -18.20
N ALA A 100 -21.39 -3.01 -19.11
CA ALA A 100 -21.90 -2.81 -20.46
C ALA A 100 -23.37 -2.37 -20.51
N ARG A 101 -24.25 -2.92 -19.67
CA ARG A 101 -25.68 -2.60 -19.73
C ARG A 101 -26.05 -1.28 -19.08
N SER A 102 -25.51 -1.01 -17.89
CA SER A 102 -26.06 0.03 -16.99
C SER A 102 -25.08 1.16 -16.68
N VAL A 103 -23.78 0.87 -16.63
CA VAL A 103 -22.77 1.90 -16.28
C VAL A 103 -22.30 2.63 -17.54
N ARG A 104 -21.98 1.87 -18.60
CA ARG A 104 -21.54 2.36 -19.92
C ARG A 104 -20.47 3.47 -19.81
N PRO A 105 -19.32 3.21 -19.18
CA PRO A 105 -18.25 4.19 -19.11
C PRO A 105 -17.55 4.33 -20.49
N ASP A 106 -17.20 5.57 -20.84
CA ASP A 106 -16.31 5.86 -21.97
C ASP A 106 -14.83 5.73 -21.54
N ALA A 107 -14.58 5.96 -20.25
CA ALA A 107 -13.26 5.89 -19.63
C ALA A 107 -13.34 5.46 -18.16
N ALA A 108 -12.22 4.95 -17.64
CA ALA A 108 -12.04 4.63 -16.23
C ALA A 108 -10.76 5.24 -15.66
N LEU A 109 -10.85 5.83 -14.46
CA LEU A 109 -9.72 6.34 -13.71
C LEU A 109 -9.49 5.50 -12.45
N TRP A 110 -8.40 4.73 -12.45
CA TRP A 110 -8.01 3.82 -11.38
C TRP A 110 -7.11 4.53 -10.38
N LEU A 111 -7.54 4.56 -9.12
CA LEU A 111 -6.95 5.39 -8.06
C LEU A 111 -6.51 4.50 -6.91
N GLY A 112 -5.43 3.74 -7.09
CA GLY A 112 -4.87 2.87 -6.04
C GLY A 112 -5.61 1.55 -5.82
N SER A 113 -6.18 0.98 -6.89
CA SER A 113 -6.64 -0.41 -6.90
C SER A 113 -5.48 -1.37 -7.16
N VAL A 114 -5.43 -2.48 -6.44
CA VAL A 114 -4.44 -3.56 -6.64
C VAL A 114 -4.96 -4.68 -7.54
N THR A 115 -6.05 -4.43 -8.26
CA THR A 115 -6.69 -5.44 -9.11
C THR A 115 -6.09 -5.43 -10.50
N LEU A 116 -5.76 -6.61 -11.02
CA LEU A 116 -5.40 -6.78 -12.42
C LEU A 116 -6.67 -6.76 -13.26
N ALA A 117 -6.71 -5.86 -14.24
CA ALA A 117 -7.79 -5.79 -15.21
C ALA A 117 -7.42 -6.66 -16.42
N GLY A 118 -8.15 -7.77 -16.60
CA GLY A 118 -8.01 -8.61 -17.78
C GLY A 118 -8.52 -7.89 -19.04
N PRO A 119 -8.17 -8.39 -20.24
CA PRO A 119 -8.58 -7.77 -21.50
C PRO A 119 -10.10 -7.52 -21.62
N PRO A 120 -11.00 -8.43 -21.19
CA PRO A 120 -12.44 -8.17 -21.22
C PRO A 120 -12.89 -7.02 -20.33
N LEU A 121 -12.26 -6.83 -19.17
CA LEU A 121 -12.54 -5.72 -18.28
C LEU A 121 -12.05 -4.41 -18.89
N LEU A 122 -10.81 -4.36 -19.38
CA LEU A 122 -10.26 -3.17 -20.04
C LEU A 122 -11.14 -2.74 -21.22
N ALA A 123 -11.57 -3.69 -22.06
CA ALA A 123 -12.47 -3.42 -23.18
C ALA A 123 -13.84 -2.86 -22.72
N SER A 124 -14.36 -3.34 -21.58
CA SER A 124 -15.65 -2.90 -21.03
C SER A 124 -15.59 -1.51 -20.37
N LEU A 125 -14.39 -0.99 -20.10
CA LEU A 125 -14.16 0.28 -19.42
C LEU A 125 -13.80 1.42 -20.38
N GLY A 126 -13.66 1.11 -21.68
CA GLY A 126 -13.13 2.05 -22.65
C GLY A 126 -11.70 2.46 -22.29
N ARG A 127 -11.43 3.77 -22.31
CA ARG A 127 -10.08 4.28 -22.02
C ARG A 127 -9.77 4.20 -20.52
N SER A 128 -8.86 3.31 -20.14
CA SER A 128 -8.46 3.14 -18.73
C SER A 128 -7.14 3.85 -18.41
N VAL A 129 -7.13 4.66 -17.36
CA VAL A 129 -5.93 5.34 -16.84
C VAL A 129 -5.73 4.98 -15.37
N ASN A 130 -4.51 4.62 -15.00
CA ASN A 130 -4.14 4.24 -13.65
C ASN A 130 -3.22 5.27 -12.99
N TYR A 131 -3.52 5.58 -11.74
CA TYR A 131 -2.58 6.18 -10.80
C TYR A 131 -1.64 5.11 -10.26
N HIS A 132 -0.39 5.18 -10.70
CA HIS A 132 0.72 4.43 -10.12
C HIS A 132 1.52 5.34 -9.19
N ASN A 133 1.82 4.86 -7.99
CA ASN A 133 2.61 5.60 -6.98
C ASN A 133 4.11 5.33 -7.12
N GLY A 134 4.61 5.06 -8.33
CA GLY A 134 6.03 4.88 -8.63
C GLY A 134 6.51 5.75 -9.78
N THR A 135 7.83 5.88 -9.91
CA THR A 135 8.47 6.60 -11.01
C THR A 135 8.60 5.70 -12.24
N LEU A 136 7.63 5.75 -13.16
CA LEU A 136 7.69 4.93 -14.38
C LEU A 136 8.81 5.38 -15.33
N PRO A 137 9.54 4.45 -15.99
CA PRO A 137 9.31 2.99 -16.05
C PRO A 137 9.86 2.17 -14.86
N ASP A 138 10.51 2.81 -13.90
CA ASP A 138 11.03 2.15 -12.72
C ASP A 138 9.92 1.89 -11.69
N LEU A 139 10.15 0.94 -10.78
CA LEU A 139 9.27 0.65 -9.66
C LEU A 139 7.83 0.31 -10.08
N ARG A 140 7.63 -0.40 -11.19
CA ARG A 140 6.33 -0.96 -11.57
C ARG A 140 5.85 -1.98 -10.54
N GLY A 141 4.55 -2.19 -10.46
CA GLY A 141 3.95 -3.20 -9.60
C GLY A 141 3.75 -2.73 -8.16
N LEU A 142 4.05 -3.61 -7.20
CA LEU A 142 3.56 -3.46 -5.84
C LEU A 142 4.49 -2.63 -4.96
N HIS A 143 3.89 -1.79 -4.12
CA HIS A 143 4.58 -1.05 -3.05
C HIS A 143 5.69 -0.10 -3.53
N ALA A 144 5.53 0.53 -4.70
CA ALA A 144 6.55 1.39 -5.30
C ALA A 144 7.14 2.45 -4.34
N THR A 145 6.30 3.12 -3.54
CA THR A 145 6.76 4.08 -2.53
C THR A 145 7.65 3.46 -1.45
N ALA A 146 7.33 2.23 -1.02
CA ALA A 146 8.14 1.52 -0.04
C ALA A 146 9.51 1.18 -0.62
N TRP A 147 9.57 0.81 -1.91
CA TRP A 147 10.83 0.57 -2.59
C TRP A 147 11.69 1.83 -2.69
N SER A 148 11.12 3.00 -2.99
CA SER A 148 11.89 4.25 -2.93
C SER A 148 12.51 4.52 -1.55
N VAL A 149 11.77 4.25 -0.45
CA VAL A 149 12.29 4.39 0.91
C VAL A 149 13.35 3.31 1.22
N HIS A 150 13.12 2.08 0.77
CA HIS A 150 14.05 0.96 0.91
C HIS A 150 15.39 1.23 0.21
N ASP A 151 15.34 1.79 -0.99
CA ASP A 151 16.50 2.06 -1.83
C ASP A 151 17.23 3.36 -1.45
N ALA A 152 16.76 4.05 -0.39
CA ALA A 152 17.26 5.35 0.03
C ALA A 152 17.26 6.39 -1.11
N SER A 153 16.26 6.32 -2.01
CA SER A 153 16.10 7.29 -3.09
C SER A 153 15.93 8.69 -2.52
N GLU A 154 16.53 9.70 -3.16
CA GLU A 154 16.34 11.11 -2.77
C GLU A 154 14.95 11.63 -3.16
N THR A 155 14.30 10.99 -4.14
CA THR A 155 12.97 11.33 -4.63
C THR A 155 12.12 10.08 -4.85
N SER A 156 10.79 10.25 -4.82
CA SER A 156 9.83 9.22 -5.18
C SER A 156 8.74 9.83 -6.05
N GLY A 157 8.36 9.15 -7.13
CA GLY A 157 7.38 9.65 -8.08
C GLY A 157 6.02 8.99 -8.05
N PHE A 158 5.14 9.56 -8.86
CA PHE A 158 3.85 8.99 -9.25
C PHE A 158 3.61 9.26 -10.74
N ALA A 159 2.74 8.48 -11.35
CA ALA A 159 2.31 8.65 -12.73
C ALA A 159 0.82 8.32 -12.89
N PHE A 160 0.13 9.11 -13.69
CA PHE A 160 -1.11 8.71 -14.35
C PHE A 160 -0.76 8.20 -15.73
N HIS A 161 -0.98 6.91 -15.98
CA HIS A 161 -0.63 6.28 -17.25
C HIS A 161 -1.83 5.53 -17.83
N VAL A 162 -1.88 5.41 -19.15
CA VAL A 162 -2.86 4.57 -19.84
C VAL A 162 -2.58 3.11 -19.48
N MET A 163 -3.62 2.34 -19.21
CA MET A 163 -3.50 0.91 -18.91
C MET A 163 -3.45 0.10 -20.21
N ASP A 164 -2.60 -0.92 -20.22
CA ASP A 164 -2.51 -1.97 -21.22
C ASP A 164 -2.60 -3.34 -20.51
N GLU A 165 -2.28 -4.44 -21.20
CA GLU A 165 -2.30 -5.79 -20.61
C GLU A 165 -1.15 -6.03 -19.62
N GLY A 166 -0.16 -5.14 -19.59
CA GLY A 166 0.97 -5.22 -18.68
C GLY A 166 0.68 -4.56 -17.33
N VAL A 167 1.69 -4.60 -16.45
CA VAL A 167 1.62 -3.96 -15.12
C VAL A 167 2.41 -2.67 -15.17
N ASP A 168 1.70 -1.56 -15.20
CA ASP A 168 2.24 -0.19 -15.24
C ASP A 168 3.19 0.09 -16.41
N THR A 169 2.91 -0.49 -17.59
CA THR A 169 3.75 -0.38 -18.80
C THR A 169 3.26 0.64 -19.83
N GLY A 170 1.99 1.04 -19.76
CA GLY A 170 1.41 1.90 -20.78
C GLY A 170 1.89 3.36 -20.76
N PRO A 171 1.55 4.15 -21.80
CA PRO A 171 1.99 5.54 -21.94
C PRO A 171 1.61 6.44 -20.77
N VAL A 172 2.51 7.33 -20.36
CA VAL A 172 2.33 8.27 -19.25
C VAL A 172 1.63 9.54 -19.73
N LEU A 173 0.59 9.98 -19.02
CA LEU A 173 -0.10 11.25 -19.26
C LEU A 173 0.48 12.36 -18.38
N VAL A 174 0.51 12.11 -17.08
CA VAL A 174 1.02 13.06 -16.10
C VAL A 174 1.91 12.33 -15.12
N ALA A 175 3.06 12.89 -14.77
CA ALA A 175 3.93 12.37 -13.74
C ALA A 175 4.45 13.51 -12.85
N GLY A 176 4.85 13.15 -11.65
CA GLY A 176 5.46 14.08 -10.70
C GLY A 176 6.33 13.35 -9.69
N GLN A 177 7.13 14.11 -8.94
CA GLN A 177 8.02 13.61 -7.92
C GLN A 177 7.95 14.45 -6.65
N VAL A 178 8.24 13.81 -5.52
CA VAL A 178 8.39 14.46 -4.22
C VAL A 178 9.73 14.06 -3.60
N PRO A 179 10.33 14.90 -2.76
CA PRO A 179 11.53 14.53 -2.02
C PRO A 179 11.24 13.40 -1.02
N VAL A 180 12.25 12.59 -0.76
CA VAL A 180 12.24 11.55 0.26
C VAL A 180 13.32 11.90 1.29
N PRO A 181 12.94 12.53 2.41
CA PRO A 181 13.87 12.78 3.51
C PRO A 181 14.51 11.47 4.02
N PRO A 182 15.77 11.47 4.49
CA PRO A 182 16.47 10.25 4.92
C PRO A 182 15.74 9.42 6.00
N THR A 183 14.96 10.10 6.84
CA THR A 183 14.19 9.52 7.94
C THR A 183 12.72 9.30 7.61
N ALA A 184 12.30 9.58 6.37
CA ALA A 184 10.91 9.49 5.97
C ALA A 184 10.40 8.05 6.06
N THR A 185 9.13 7.95 6.41
CA THR A 185 8.34 6.73 6.31
C THR A 185 7.58 6.70 5.00
N THR A 186 7.23 5.50 4.53
CA THR A 186 6.39 5.33 3.34
C THR A 186 5.08 6.10 3.42
N ALA A 187 4.49 6.22 4.61
CA ALA A 187 3.22 6.93 4.80
C ALA A 187 3.36 8.45 4.54
N GLU A 188 4.46 9.07 4.98
CA GLU A 188 4.73 10.50 4.75
C GLU A 188 4.98 10.77 3.27
N VAL A 189 5.76 9.91 2.60
CA VAL A 189 6.02 10.02 1.16
C VAL A 189 4.73 9.80 0.36
N GLU A 190 3.89 8.82 0.74
CA GLU A 190 2.58 8.61 0.11
C GLU A 190 1.67 9.81 0.23
N GLN A 191 1.63 10.44 1.41
CA GLN A 191 0.81 11.61 1.64
C GLN A 191 1.26 12.78 0.74
N ALA A 192 2.57 13.02 0.64
CA ALA A 192 3.13 14.04 -0.24
C ALA A 192 2.79 13.76 -1.71
N LYS A 193 2.92 12.51 -2.17
CA LYS A 193 2.57 12.12 -3.55
C LYS A 193 1.08 12.20 -3.82
N THR A 194 0.24 11.83 -2.87
CA THR A 194 -1.22 11.96 -2.98
C THR A 194 -1.60 13.42 -3.17
N ALA A 195 -1.02 14.34 -2.40
CA ALA A 195 -1.25 15.78 -2.54
C ALA A 195 -0.80 16.30 -3.92
N ALA A 196 0.40 15.92 -4.37
CA ALA A 196 0.90 16.30 -5.69
C ALA A 196 0.06 15.73 -6.85
N ALA A 197 -0.41 14.49 -6.71
CA ALA A 197 -1.28 13.83 -7.68
C ALA A 197 -2.67 14.48 -7.73
N ILE A 198 -3.22 14.90 -6.58
CA ILE A 198 -4.46 15.68 -6.52
C ILE A 198 -4.31 17.00 -7.26
N ALA A 199 -3.18 17.69 -7.09
CA ALA A 199 -2.90 18.93 -7.82
C ALA A 199 -2.78 18.74 -9.33
N ALA A 200 -2.40 17.53 -9.79
CA ALA A 200 -2.31 17.16 -11.20
C ALA A 200 -3.65 16.74 -11.83
N LEU A 201 -4.69 16.47 -11.04
CA LEU A 201 -5.98 16.00 -11.56
C LEU A 201 -6.66 16.92 -12.59
N PRO A 202 -6.62 18.27 -12.48
CA PRO A 202 -7.24 19.14 -13.48
C PRO A 202 -6.64 18.92 -14.88
N ALA A 203 -5.32 18.92 -14.99
CA ALA A 203 -4.61 18.67 -16.25
C ALA A 203 -4.91 17.25 -16.77
N LEU A 204 -4.90 16.25 -15.88
CA LEU A 204 -5.25 14.88 -16.26
C LEU A 204 -6.66 14.77 -16.86
N LEU A 205 -7.66 15.41 -16.24
CA LEU A 205 -9.04 15.39 -16.72
C LEU A 205 -9.15 16.05 -18.10
N ASP A 206 -8.42 17.15 -18.34
CA ASP A 206 -8.37 17.79 -19.67
C ASP A 206 -7.75 16.85 -20.72
N MET A 207 -6.64 16.18 -20.40
CA MET A 207 -6.00 15.20 -21.30
C MET A 207 -6.91 13.99 -21.58
N LEU A 208 -7.69 13.56 -20.58
CA LEU A 208 -8.68 12.49 -20.73
C LEU A 208 -9.78 12.88 -21.71
N VAL A 209 -10.40 14.06 -21.51
CA VAL A 209 -11.45 14.60 -22.39
C VAL A 209 -10.95 14.79 -23.83
N ARG A 210 -9.72 15.26 -24.00
CA ARG A 210 -9.09 15.44 -25.32
C ARG A 210 -8.64 14.16 -26.00
N GLY A 211 -8.63 13.02 -25.30
CA GLY A 211 -8.17 11.76 -25.87
C GLY A 211 -6.65 11.68 -26.07
N GLU A 212 -5.84 12.45 -25.33
CA GLU A 212 -4.39 12.50 -25.53
C GLU A 212 -3.73 11.14 -25.26
N VAL A 213 -2.91 10.60 -26.16
CA VAL A 213 -2.42 9.22 -26.06
C VAL A 213 -1.33 8.98 -24.98
N GLY A 214 -0.74 10.06 -24.45
CA GLY A 214 0.38 9.98 -23.51
C GLY A 214 1.73 9.68 -24.17
N THR A 215 2.78 9.68 -23.37
CA THR A 215 4.16 9.44 -23.83
C THR A 215 4.57 8.00 -23.53
N PRO A 216 4.99 7.20 -24.52
CA PRO A 216 5.50 5.86 -24.29
C PRO A 216 6.68 5.84 -23.33
N GLN A 217 6.70 4.88 -22.41
CA GLN A 217 7.81 4.69 -21.49
C GLN A 217 9.07 4.23 -22.25
N ARG A 218 10.26 4.70 -21.84
CA ARG A 218 11.54 4.37 -22.49
C ARG A 218 12.51 3.72 -21.49
N GLY A 219 13.23 2.70 -21.92
CA GLY A 219 14.17 1.94 -21.09
C GLY A 219 13.56 0.66 -20.51
N ALA A 220 14.40 -0.18 -19.91
CA ALA A 220 13.97 -1.48 -19.37
C ALA A 220 12.97 -1.33 -18.20
N GLY A 221 13.21 -0.33 -17.34
CA GLY A 221 12.47 -0.15 -16.10
C GLY A 221 12.75 -1.24 -15.08
N SER A 222 11.99 -1.24 -13.99
CA SER A 222 12.01 -2.27 -12.96
C SER A 222 10.61 -2.60 -12.50
N ARG A 223 10.41 -3.81 -11.94
CA ARG A 223 9.11 -4.27 -11.44
C ARG A 223 9.30 -5.06 -10.17
N HIS A 224 8.49 -4.77 -9.16
CA HIS A 224 8.43 -5.53 -7.93
C HIS A 224 7.08 -6.23 -7.77
N GLY A 225 7.12 -7.55 -7.64
CA GLY A 225 5.98 -8.41 -7.35
C GLY A 225 5.90 -8.81 -5.88
N SER A 226 4.95 -9.70 -5.59
CA SER A 226 4.80 -10.23 -4.22
C SER A 226 5.98 -11.11 -3.77
N GLY A 227 6.73 -11.68 -4.72
CA GLY A 227 7.96 -12.43 -4.45
C GLY A 227 9.06 -11.53 -3.90
N ASP A 228 9.33 -10.42 -4.59
CA ASP A 228 10.34 -9.42 -4.19
C ASP A 228 10.00 -8.82 -2.82
N LEU A 229 8.73 -8.47 -2.61
CA LEU A 229 8.26 -7.96 -1.32
C LEU A 229 8.52 -8.95 -0.19
N ARG A 230 8.23 -10.24 -0.42
CA ARG A 230 8.50 -11.28 0.58
C ARG A 230 9.99 -11.41 0.85
N ALA A 231 10.82 -11.39 -0.18
CA ALA A 231 12.28 -11.48 -0.05
C ALA A 231 12.86 -10.29 0.74
N ALA A 232 12.37 -9.06 0.50
CA ALA A 232 12.85 -7.88 1.21
C ALA A 232 12.39 -7.83 2.67
N MET A 233 11.20 -8.37 2.97
CA MET A 233 10.58 -8.28 4.30
C MET A 233 10.91 -9.44 5.24
N VAL A 234 11.39 -10.58 4.73
CA VAL A 234 11.74 -11.75 5.55
C VAL A 234 13.25 -11.81 5.75
N ILE A 235 13.68 -11.57 6.99
CA ILE A 235 15.09 -11.54 7.39
C ILE A 235 15.40 -12.86 8.11
N GLY A 236 16.01 -13.79 7.37
CA GLY A 236 16.48 -15.06 7.91
C GLY A 236 17.73 -14.90 8.78
N GLU A 237 18.63 -14.02 8.37
CA GLU A 237 19.91 -13.77 9.04
C GLU A 237 20.09 -12.26 9.23
N ALA A 238 19.80 -11.76 10.44
CA ALA A 238 19.92 -10.34 10.72
C ALA A 238 21.38 -9.83 10.69
N ALA A 239 22.35 -10.74 10.86
CA ALA A 239 23.77 -10.46 10.73
C ALA A 239 24.19 -10.09 9.28
N ALA A 240 23.32 -10.28 8.30
CA ALA A 240 23.55 -9.85 6.92
C ALA A 240 23.23 -8.36 6.67
N LEU A 241 22.58 -7.67 7.63
CA LEU A 241 22.14 -6.28 7.48
C LEU A 241 22.80 -5.40 8.53
N THR A 242 23.23 -4.20 8.14
CA THR A 242 23.58 -3.14 9.09
C THR A 242 22.35 -2.66 9.85
N ARG A 243 22.55 -1.94 10.94
CA ARG A 243 21.45 -1.32 11.67
C ARG A 243 20.68 -0.33 10.80
N ASP A 244 21.39 0.50 10.05
CA ASP A 244 20.79 1.52 9.19
C ASP A 244 19.93 0.90 8.08
N GLU A 245 20.41 -0.19 7.47
CA GLU A 245 19.64 -0.99 6.52
C GLU A 245 18.36 -1.52 7.14
N LEU A 246 18.47 -2.16 8.31
CA LEU A 246 17.33 -2.75 9.00
C LEU A 246 16.28 -1.68 9.37
N GLU A 247 16.71 -0.56 9.94
CA GLU A 247 15.82 0.55 10.31
C GLU A 247 15.15 1.16 9.07
N ARG A 248 15.87 1.29 7.95
CA ARG A 248 15.31 1.79 6.70
C ARG A 248 14.25 0.84 6.13
N ARG A 249 14.51 -0.48 6.13
CA ARG A 249 13.51 -1.49 5.73
C ARG A 249 12.27 -1.47 6.64
N LEU A 250 12.44 -1.27 7.94
CA LEU A 250 11.33 -1.09 8.88
C LEU A 250 10.50 0.17 8.55
N ARG A 251 11.13 1.29 8.17
CA ARG A 251 10.42 2.50 7.72
C ARG A 251 9.70 2.30 6.38
N ALA A 252 10.34 1.58 5.45
CA ALA A 252 9.81 1.27 4.13
C ALA A 252 8.55 0.39 4.20
N PHE A 253 8.60 -0.73 4.93
CA PHE A 253 7.52 -1.73 4.91
C PHE A 253 6.65 -1.73 6.17
N GLY A 254 6.99 -0.91 7.17
CA GLY A 254 6.31 -0.80 8.46
C GLY A 254 6.54 -1.98 9.41
N HIS A 255 7.03 -3.12 8.92
CA HIS A 255 7.45 -4.27 9.70
C HIS A 255 8.33 -5.21 8.86
N LEU A 256 9.11 -6.06 9.54
CA LEU A 256 9.90 -7.14 8.96
C LEU A 256 9.66 -8.42 9.74
N TRP A 257 9.72 -9.56 9.05
CA TRP A 257 9.71 -10.88 9.66
C TRP A 257 11.15 -11.28 9.97
N ILE A 258 11.59 -11.07 11.21
CA ILE A 258 12.97 -11.30 11.62
C ILE A 258 13.05 -12.63 12.36
N THR A 259 13.97 -13.49 11.94
CA THR A 259 14.28 -14.75 12.63
C THR A 259 15.15 -14.46 13.85
N LEU A 260 14.62 -14.81 15.02
CA LEU A 260 15.24 -14.63 16.33
C LEU A 260 15.37 -16.00 17.02
N PRO A 261 16.09 -16.12 18.14
CA PRO A 261 16.13 -17.37 18.90
C PRO A 261 14.74 -17.86 19.35
N ALA A 262 13.78 -16.95 19.60
CA ALA A 262 12.39 -17.28 19.89
C ALA A 262 11.53 -17.65 18.67
N GLY A 263 12.09 -17.63 17.46
CA GLY A 263 11.41 -17.85 16.19
C GLY A 263 11.29 -16.60 15.32
N THR A 264 10.65 -16.74 14.16
CA THR A 264 10.44 -15.64 13.22
C THR A 264 9.25 -14.77 13.63
N LEU A 265 9.52 -13.50 13.95
CA LEU A 265 8.52 -12.57 14.49
C LEU A 265 8.34 -11.32 13.60
N PRO A 266 7.13 -10.76 13.50
CA PRO A 266 6.85 -9.55 12.74
C PRO A 266 7.21 -8.30 13.56
N VAL A 267 8.46 -7.88 13.46
CA VAL A 267 9.06 -6.75 14.18
C VAL A 267 8.69 -5.43 13.48
N THR A 268 8.20 -4.46 14.24
CA THR A 268 7.88 -3.09 13.77
C THR A 268 8.83 -2.03 14.31
N ALA A 269 9.66 -2.39 15.30
CA ALA A 269 10.70 -1.52 15.83
C ALA A 269 11.77 -2.35 16.54
N VAL A 270 13.00 -1.85 16.52
CA VAL A 270 14.16 -2.41 17.20
C VAL A 270 14.72 -1.38 18.19
N ARG A 271 15.55 -1.83 19.14
CA ARG A 271 16.29 -0.97 20.05
C ARG A 271 17.62 -1.60 20.42
N PRO A 272 18.63 -0.83 20.83
CA PRO A 272 19.86 -1.38 21.39
C PRO A 272 19.59 -2.29 22.60
N SER A 273 20.37 -3.37 22.70
CA SER A 273 20.44 -4.27 23.85
C SER A 273 21.85 -4.31 24.42
N ARG A 274 21.95 -4.63 25.72
CA ARG A 274 23.23 -4.80 26.43
C ARG A 274 23.54 -6.24 26.78
N SER A 275 22.60 -7.15 26.52
CA SER A 275 22.71 -8.56 26.83
C SER A 275 21.91 -9.35 25.80
N GLU A 276 22.37 -10.57 25.52
CA GLU A 276 21.65 -11.51 24.68
C GLU A 276 20.36 -11.99 25.36
N GLY A 277 19.45 -12.50 24.54
CA GLY A 277 18.19 -13.07 24.98
C GLY A 277 17.34 -13.55 23.81
N PRO A 278 16.14 -14.08 24.08
CA PRO A 278 15.29 -14.73 23.08
C PRO A 278 14.80 -13.79 21.97
N LEU A 279 14.87 -12.47 22.17
CA LEU A 279 14.40 -11.45 21.23
C LEU A 279 15.54 -10.58 20.69
N THR A 280 16.80 -10.96 20.92
CA THR A 280 17.96 -10.20 20.48
C THR A 280 18.63 -10.84 19.28
N PHE A 281 19.34 -10.03 18.51
CA PHE A 281 20.12 -10.45 17.36
C PHE A 281 21.23 -9.43 17.11
N SER A 282 22.28 -9.84 16.44
CA SER A 282 23.38 -8.96 16.03
C SER A 282 23.22 -8.57 14.56
N THR A 283 23.57 -7.34 14.24
CA THR A 283 23.65 -6.81 12.86
C THR A 283 25.06 -6.96 12.28
N ALA A 284 25.21 -6.75 10.97
CA ALA A 284 26.47 -6.88 10.24
C ALA A 284 27.58 -5.95 10.76
N ASP A 285 27.20 -4.79 11.29
CA ASP A 285 28.06 -3.78 11.91
C ASP A 285 28.33 -4.06 13.40
N GLY A 286 27.94 -5.23 13.91
CA GLY A 286 28.25 -5.70 15.26
C GLY A 286 27.35 -5.12 16.36
N GLU A 287 26.27 -4.43 16.01
CA GLU A 287 25.33 -3.93 17.01
C GLU A 287 24.40 -5.04 17.54
N LEU A 288 24.29 -5.14 18.86
CA LEU A 288 23.31 -6.02 19.50
C LEU A 288 21.97 -5.29 19.64
N LEU A 289 20.97 -5.74 18.88
CA LEU A 289 19.62 -5.18 18.89
C LEU A 289 18.62 -6.13 19.53
N ALA A 290 17.48 -5.59 19.97
CA ALA A 290 16.33 -6.34 20.44
C ALA A 290 15.06 -5.92 19.70
N ALA A 291 14.20 -6.88 19.37
CA ALA A 291 12.84 -6.60 18.93
C ALA A 291 12.11 -5.81 20.03
N HIS A 292 11.72 -4.58 19.69
CA HIS A 292 11.10 -3.64 20.63
C HIS A 292 9.57 -3.67 20.53
N ARG A 293 9.04 -3.75 19.30
CA ARG A 293 7.60 -3.86 19.02
C ARG A 293 7.36 -4.92 17.95
N LEU A 294 6.26 -5.63 18.13
CA LEU A 294 5.67 -6.59 17.21
C LEU A 294 4.36 -6.04 16.65
N ARG A 295 4.03 -6.39 15.40
CA ARG A 295 2.85 -5.89 14.67
C ARG A 295 1.51 -6.13 15.38
N PHE A 296 1.47 -7.11 16.27
CA PHE A 296 0.27 -7.70 16.84
C PHE A 296 -0.04 -7.31 18.29
N LEU A 297 0.94 -6.78 19.03
CA LEU A 297 0.72 -6.40 20.43
C LEU A 297 0.26 -4.93 20.53
N PRO A 298 -0.80 -4.63 21.30
CA PRO A 298 -1.18 -3.27 21.65
C PRO A 298 -0.08 -2.51 22.42
N PRO A 299 0.10 -1.19 22.17
CA PRO A 299 1.04 -0.34 22.91
C PRO A 299 1.01 -0.46 24.45
N PRO A 300 -0.16 -0.60 25.12
CA PRO A 300 -0.24 -0.74 26.57
C PRO A 300 0.45 -2.00 27.11
N LEU A 301 0.41 -3.13 26.37
CA LEU A 301 1.00 -4.39 26.82
C LEU A 301 2.53 -4.34 26.86
N TYR A 302 3.16 -3.53 25.99
CA TYR A 302 4.60 -3.28 26.09
C TYR A 302 4.97 -2.47 27.33
N ARG A 303 4.10 -1.56 27.80
CA ARG A 303 4.35 -0.77 29.03
C ARG A 303 4.24 -1.64 30.27
N VAL A 304 3.28 -2.56 30.29
CA VAL A 304 3.13 -3.55 31.37
C VAL A 304 4.32 -4.51 31.42
N ALA A 305 4.75 -5.04 30.26
CA ALA A 305 5.93 -5.89 30.18
C ALA A 305 7.24 -5.15 30.55
N ALA A 306 7.37 -3.87 30.17
CA ALA A 306 8.51 -3.03 30.57
C ALA A 306 8.50 -2.74 32.09
N GLY A 307 7.32 -2.51 32.67
CA GLY A 307 7.13 -2.33 34.12
C GLY A 307 7.50 -3.58 34.92
N LEU A 308 7.02 -4.76 34.49
CA LEU A 308 7.36 -6.06 35.08
C LEU A 308 8.86 -6.38 34.98
N ARG A 309 9.50 -6.12 33.82
CA ARG A 309 10.96 -6.27 33.68
C ARG A 309 11.75 -5.32 34.58
N ARG A 310 11.23 -4.12 34.87
CA ARG A 310 11.85 -3.18 35.82
C ARG A 310 11.71 -3.66 37.27
N ALA A 311 10.56 -4.24 37.62
CA ALA A 311 10.28 -4.82 38.94
C ALA A 311 11.09 -6.09 39.21
N LEU A 312 11.38 -6.88 38.17
CA LEU A 312 12.12 -8.15 38.25
C LEU A 312 13.63 -8.00 38.05
N ARG A 313 14.17 -6.79 37.86
CA ARG A 313 15.62 -6.58 37.84
C ARG A 313 16.17 -6.83 39.25
N PRO A 314 17.15 -7.73 39.44
CA PRO A 314 17.77 -7.92 40.74
C PRO A 314 18.34 -6.57 41.19
N ARG A 315 17.95 -6.12 42.39
CA ARG A 315 18.54 -4.93 43.01
C ARG A 315 20.05 -5.20 43.09
N ARG A 316 20.86 -4.39 42.40
CA ARG A 316 22.31 -4.40 42.61
C ARG A 316 22.54 -4.23 44.11
N ALA A 317 23.19 -5.21 44.73
CA ALA A 317 23.68 -5.07 46.09
C ALA A 317 24.56 -3.82 46.11
N ARG A 318 24.20 -2.84 46.95
CA ARG A 318 25.08 -1.73 47.28
C ARG A 318 26.18 -2.33 48.15
N GLY A 319 27.34 -2.58 47.55
CA GLY A 319 28.61 -2.65 48.27
C GLY A 319 29.12 -1.23 48.47
#